data_AF-A0A7C9MN40-F1
#
_entry.id   AF-A0A7C9MN40-F1
#
_cell.length_a   1.000
_cell.length_b   1.000
_cell.length_c   1.000
_cell.angle_alpha   90.00
_cell.angle_beta   90.00
_cell.angle_gamma   90.00
#
_symmetry.space_group_name_H-M   'P 1'
#
loop_
_entity.id
_entity.type
_entity.pdbx_description
1 polymer ?
#
loop_
_entity_poly.entity_id
_entity_poly.type
_entity_poly.pdbx_seq_one_letter_code
_entity_poly.pdbx_strand_id
1 'polypeptide(L)'
;MGTIHTLKTRRTSVDSPVTVTSHGFSCGEVFVPWQTVCEIRAWMCDHVSTDEAHLAFTVGERCMVIGDTRSGFDALEAAMVSAFPQTASWRDAVTLSPGERNETVLFRRIPLRGA
;
A
#
# COMPACT_ATOMS: atom_id res chain seq x y z
N MET A 1 16.33 -20.17 -13.11
CA MET A 1 15.43 -20.77 -12.12
C MET A 1 15.10 -19.68 -11.08
N GLY A 2 14.11 -18.84 -11.37
CA GLY A 2 13.78 -17.67 -10.56
C GLY A 2 12.68 -18.01 -9.57
N THR A 3 12.97 -17.98 -8.28
CA THR A 3 11.98 -18.15 -7.22
C THR A 3 11.05 -16.94 -7.24
N ILE A 4 9.83 -17.12 -7.74
CA ILE A 4 8.73 -16.19 -7.50
C ILE A 4 8.42 -16.35 -6.01
N HIS A 5 8.98 -15.45 -5.19
CA HIS A 5 8.53 -15.29 -3.82
C HIS A 5 7.11 -14.75 -3.87
N THR A 6 6.14 -15.66 -3.85
CA THR A 6 4.73 -15.31 -3.69
C THR A 6 4.59 -14.66 -2.32
N LEU A 7 4.75 -13.33 -2.27
CA LEU A 7 4.49 -12.54 -1.07
C LEU A 7 3.10 -12.95 -0.57
N LYS A 8 3.05 -13.54 0.62
CA LYS A 8 1.81 -14.03 1.20
C LYS A 8 1.00 -12.81 1.60
N THR A 9 0.21 -12.29 0.67
CA THR A 9 -0.73 -11.19 0.89
C THR A 9 -1.74 -11.66 1.92
N ARG A 10 -1.52 -11.33 3.20
CA ARG A 10 -2.56 -11.49 4.21
C ARG A 10 -3.51 -10.34 4.01
N ARG A 11 -4.68 -10.61 3.43
CA ARG A 11 -5.85 -9.73 3.57
C ARG A 11 -6.04 -9.52 5.07
N THR A 12 -5.80 -8.31 5.56
CA THR A 12 -6.17 -7.94 6.92
C THR A 12 -7.68 -8.11 7.08
N SER A 13 -8.13 -8.41 8.30
CA SER A 13 -9.56 -8.50 8.66
C SER A 13 -10.35 -7.44 7.90
N VAL A 14 -11.31 -7.87 7.08
CA VAL A 14 -11.86 -7.08 5.97
C VAL A 14 -12.48 -5.77 6.46
N ASP A 15 -12.91 -5.72 7.73
CA ASP A 15 -13.71 -4.64 8.31
C ASP A 15 -13.01 -3.78 9.37
N SER A 16 -11.72 -4.00 9.67
CA SER A 16 -11.05 -3.17 10.69
C SER A 16 -10.72 -1.77 10.12
N PRO A 17 -11.12 -0.67 10.81
CA PRO A 17 -10.79 0.68 10.35
C PRO A 17 -9.29 0.93 10.43
N VAL A 18 -8.82 1.86 9.60
CA VAL A 18 -7.44 2.33 9.65
C VAL A 18 -7.34 3.46 10.67
N THR A 19 -6.38 3.34 11.60
CA THR A 19 -6.03 4.47 12.49
C THR A 19 -4.59 4.88 12.24
N VAL A 20 -4.34 6.18 12.33
CA VAL A 20 -3.09 6.77 11.85
C VAL A 20 -2.45 7.62 12.94
N THR A 21 -1.13 7.57 13.01
CA THR A 21 -0.30 8.34 13.92
C THR A 21 0.85 8.97 13.15
N SER A 22 1.59 9.87 13.79
CA SER A 22 2.84 10.42 13.24
C SER A 22 3.91 9.36 12.96
N HIS A 23 3.83 8.18 13.58
CA HIS A 23 4.86 7.14 13.51
C HIS A 23 4.50 5.96 12.61
N GLY A 24 3.24 5.84 12.20
CA GLY A 24 2.74 4.69 11.47
C GLY A 24 1.23 4.65 11.45
N PHE A 25 0.67 3.52 11.03
CA PHE A 25 -0.76 3.27 11.03
C PHE A 25 -1.06 1.87 11.56
N SER A 26 -2.29 1.64 12.00
CA SER A 26 -2.81 0.31 12.30
C SER A 26 -4.03 -0.02 11.48
N CYS A 27 -4.20 -1.30 11.22
CA CYS A 27 -5.41 -1.88 10.63
C CYS A 27 -5.79 -3.09 11.48
N GLY A 28 -6.77 -2.91 12.37
CA GLY A 28 -7.07 -3.90 13.42
C GLY A 28 -5.93 -4.00 14.43
N GLU A 29 -5.51 -5.21 14.78
CA GLU A 29 -4.43 -5.47 15.74
C GLU A 29 -3.02 -5.26 15.17
N VAL A 30 -2.91 -5.03 13.86
CA VAL A 30 -1.61 -4.91 13.18
C VAL A 30 -1.21 -3.45 13.09
N PHE A 31 -0.12 -3.08 13.76
CA PHE A 31 0.53 -1.78 13.61
C PHE A 31 1.72 -1.86 12.64
N VAL A 32 1.81 -0.91 11.72
CA VAL A 32 2.91 -0.72 10.77
C VAL A 32 3.57 0.63 11.01
N PRO A 33 4.77 0.64 11.60
CA PRO A 33 5.60 1.84 11.68
C PRO A 33 6.10 2.26 10.28
N TRP A 34 6.12 3.56 9.99
CA TRP A 34 6.60 4.07 8.69
C TRP A 34 8.05 3.66 8.40
N GLN A 35 8.90 3.62 9.43
CA GLN A 35 10.31 3.25 9.31
C GLN A 35 10.56 1.79 8.93
N THR A 36 9.55 0.92 9.01
CA THR A 36 9.68 -0.51 8.64
C THR A 36 9.12 -0.81 7.26
N VAL A 37 8.43 0.15 6.63
CA VAL A 37 7.91 0.01 5.26
C VAL A 37 9.09 -0.07 4.28
N CYS A 38 9.20 -1.20 3.61
CA CYS A 38 10.23 -1.48 2.60
C CYS A 38 9.76 -1.11 1.19
N GLU A 39 8.46 -1.19 0.93
CA GLU A 39 7.89 -0.87 -0.38
C GLU A 39 6.43 -0.43 -0.22
N ILE A 40 6.01 0.52 -1.06
CA ILE A 40 4.62 0.93 -1.22
C ILE A 40 4.24 0.74 -2.68
N ARG A 41 3.11 0.07 -2.92
CA ARG A 41 2.53 -0.11 -4.25
C ARG A 41 1.11 0.39 -4.26
N ALA A 42 0.68 0.85 -5.42
CA ALA A 42 -0.71 1.23 -5.66
C ALA A 42 -1.22 0.57 -6.94
N TRP A 43 -2.51 0.28 -6.99
CA TRP A 43 -3.20 -0.10 -8.22
C TRP A 43 -4.68 0.25 -8.09
N MET A 44 -5.36 0.36 -9.22
CA MET A 44 -6.83 0.36 -9.24
C MET A 44 -7.33 -1.02 -9.68
N CYS A 45 -8.33 -1.52 -8.97
CA CYS A 45 -9.12 -2.67 -9.37
C CYS A 45 -10.38 -2.16 -10.08
N ASP A 46 -10.50 -2.48 -11.36
CA ASP A 46 -11.77 -2.36 -12.09
C ASP A 46 -12.68 -3.49 -11.60
N HIS A 47 -13.64 -3.16 -10.73
CA HIS A 47 -14.79 -4.02 -10.51
C HIS A 47 -15.90 -3.57 -11.46
N VAL A 48 -16.64 -4.54 -12.00
CA VAL A 48 -17.78 -4.36 -12.93
C VAL A 48 -18.77 -3.24 -12.54
N SER A 49 -18.83 -2.85 -11.27
CA SER A 49 -19.67 -1.76 -10.75
C SER A 49 -18.94 -0.56 -10.14
N THR A 50 -17.67 -0.69 -9.77
CA THR A 50 -16.97 0.31 -8.94
C THR A 50 -15.45 0.21 -9.10
N ASP A 51 -14.81 1.33 -9.38
CA ASP A 51 -13.36 1.42 -9.31
C ASP A 51 -12.92 1.48 -7.83
N GLU A 52 -12.05 0.57 -7.39
CA GLU A 52 -11.47 0.60 -6.04
C GLU A 52 -9.95 0.79 -6.13
N ALA A 53 -9.44 1.86 -5.52
CA ALA A 53 -8.00 2.07 -5.41
C ALA A 53 -7.44 1.33 -4.20
N HIS A 54 -6.27 0.71 -4.36
CA HIS A 54 -5.59 -0.02 -3.30
C HIS A 54 -4.18 0.49 -3.08
N LEU A 55 -3.78 0.53 -1.81
CA LEU A 55 -2.41 0.72 -1.35
C LEU A 55 -1.91 -0.55 -0.68
N ALA A 56 -0.73 -1.02 -1.08
CA ALA A 56 -0.02 -2.11 -0.43
C ALA A 56 1.27 -1.64 0.23
N PHE A 57 1.41 -1.94 1.50
CA PHE A 57 2.59 -1.64 2.32
C PHE A 57 3.32 -2.95 2.63
N THR A 58 4.53 -3.08 2.11
CA THR A 58 5.41 -4.22 2.37
C THR A 58 6.32 -3.91 3.56
N VAL A 59 6.33 -4.79 4.56
CA VAL A 59 7.16 -4.72 5.77
C VAL A 59 7.86 -6.07 5.95
N GLY A 60 9.15 -6.13 5.61
CA GLY A 60 9.87 -7.41 5.53
C GLY A 60 9.20 -8.36 4.55
N GLU A 61 8.79 -9.54 5.03
CA GLU A 61 8.08 -10.56 4.22
C GLU A 61 6.54 -10.39 4.21
N ARG A 62 6.01 -9.40 4.92
CA ARG A 62 4.57 -9.17 5.05
C ARG A 62 4.12 -8.07 4.09
N CYS A 63 2.95 -8.24 3.50
CA CYS A 63 2.30 -7.24 2.66
C CYS A 63 0.90 -6.97 3.23
N MET A 64 0.61 -5.72 3.55
CA MET A 64 -0.71 -5.28 3.99
C MET A 64 -1.36 -4.43 2.91
N VAL A 65 -2.58 -4.78 2.52
CA VAL A 65 -3.35 -4.10 1.47
C VAL A 65 -4.54 -3.38 2.10
N ILE A 66 -4.74 -2.12 1.69
CA ILE A 66 -5.81 -1.25 2.15
C ILE A 66 -6.49 -0.66 0.92
N GLY A 67 -7.81 -0.86 0.79
CA GLY A 67 -8.64 -0.23 -0.25
C GLY A 67 -9.17 1.13 0.16
N ASP A 68 -9.45 2.00 -0.81
CA ASP A 68 -9.94 3.37 -0.60
C ASP A 68 -11.37 3.44 -0.07
N THR A 69 -12.14 2.37 -0.23
CA THR A 69 -13.47 2.21 0.40
C THR A 69 -13.40 2.04 1.92
N ARG A 70 -12.21 1.80 2.49
CA ARG A 70 -12.04 1.52 3.93
C ARG A 70 -12.05 2.80 4.76
N SER A 71 -12.78 2.77 5.88
CA SER A 71 -12.77 3.87 6.86
C SER A 71 -11.36 4.17 7.36
N GLY A 72 -10.98 5.45 7.30
CA GLY A 72 -9.64 5.93 7.66
C GLY A 72 -8.63 5.96 6.51
N PHE A 73 -9.04 5.62 5.28
CA PHE A 73 -8.14 5.65 4.12
C PHE A 73 -7.62 7.07 3.81
N ASP A 74 -8.47 8.10 3.81
CA ASP A 74 -8.02 9.47 3.51
C ASP A 74 -6.96 9.96 4.52
N ALA A 75 -7.13 9.60 5.80
CA ALA A 75 -6.15 9.91 6.84
C ALA A 75 -4.84 9.13 6.62
N LEU A 76 -4.93 7.87 6.17
CA LEU A 76 -3.77 7.06 5.81
C LEU A 76 -3.03 7.65 4.63
N GLU A 77 -3.75 8.06 3.59
CA GLU A 77 -3.20 8.69 2.39
C GLU A 77 -2.44 9.97 2.77
N ALA A 78 -3.06 10.87 3.54
CA ALA A 78 -2.43 12.10 3.99
C ALA A 78 -1.14 11.84 4.80
N ALA A 79 -1.17 10.87 5.73
CA ALA A 79 0.01 10.54 6.53
C ALA A 79 1.08 9.80 5.73
N MET A 80 0.69 8.95 4.77
CA MET A 80 1.60 8.32 3.83
C MET A 80 2.34 9.39 3.02
N VAL A 81 1.64 10.38 2.47
CA VAL A 81 2.27 11.48 1.72
C VAL A 81 3.17 12.31 2.63
N SER A 82 2.78 12.53 3.89
CA SER A 82 3.65 13.21 4.86
C SER A 82 4.93 12.41 5.18
N ALA A 83 4.85 11.08 5.26
CA ALA A 83 5.99 10.22 5.57
C ALA A 83 6.86 9.90 4.34
N PHE A 84 6.25 9.89 3.15
CA PHE A 84 6.88 9.56 1.87
C PHE A 84 6.43 10.56 0.80
N PRO A 85 6.97 11.79 0.77
CA PRO A 85 6.47 12.86 -0.10
C PRO A 85 6.41 12.51 -1.60
N GLN A 86 7.27 11.61 -2.07
CA GLN A 86 7.26 11.13 -3.45
C GLN A 86 5.99 10.35 -3.86
N THR A 87 5.15 9.97 -2.89
CA THR A 87 3.87 9.29 -3.18
C THR A 87 2.73 10.28 -3.41
N ALA A 88 2.93 11.60 -3.32
CA ALA A 88 1.86 12.61 -3.41
C ALA A 88 0.98 12.50 -4.67
N SER A 89 1.58 12.20 -5.82
CA SER A 89 0.88 12.10 -7.12
C SER A 89 0.52 10.66 -7.48
N TRP A 90 0.40 9.76 -6.49
CA TRP A 90 0.20 8.34 -6.78
C TRP A 90 -1.09 8.07 -7.54
N ARG A 91 -2.17 8.82 -7.27
CA ARG A 91 -3.45 8.69 -7.97
C ARG A 91 -3.35 9.01 -9.46
N ASP A 92 -2.46 9.92 -9.84
CA ASP A 92 -2.20 10.22 -11.25
C ASP A 92 -1.38 9.09 -11.92
N ALA A 93 -0.59 8.36 -11.14
CA ALA A 93 0.26 7.26 -11.61
C ALA A 93 -0.48 5.93 -11.76
N VAL A 94 -1.59 5.76 -11.06
CA VAL A 94 -2.55 4.68 -11.33
C VAL A 94 -3.63 5.25 -12.25
N THR A 95 -3.50 5.07 -13.57
CA THR A 95 -4.58 5.35 -14.51
C THR A 95 -5.38 4.08 -14.77
N LEU A 96 -6.71 4.17 -14.88
CA LEU A 96 -7.57 3.06 -15.32
C LEU A 96 -7.48 2.97 -16.85
N SER A 97 -6.57 2.14 -17.37
CA SER A 97 -6.75 1.56 -18.70
C SER A 97 -7.62 0.32 -18.51
N PRO A 98 -8.83 0.26 -19.08
CA PRO A 98 -9.71 -0.91 -18.93
C PRO A 98 -8.98 -2.20 -19.31
N GLY A 99 -9.03 -3.20 -18.43
CA GLY A 99 -8.42 -4.52 -18.65
C GLY A 99 -6.95 -4.67 -18.28
N GLU A 100 -6.26 -3.62 -17.82
CA GLU A 100 -4.87 -3.69 -17.36
C GLU A 100 -4.77 -3.54 -15.84
N ARG A 101 -4.02 -4.44 -15.20
CA ARG A 101 -3.66 -4.31 -13.78
C ARG A 101 -2.55 -3.27 -13.66
N ASN A 102 -2.94 -2.00 -13.58
CA ASN A 102 -2.02 -0.87 -13.48
C ASN A 102 -1.45 -0.75 -12.07
N GLU A 103 -0.57 -1.69 -11.74
CA GLU A 103 0.22 -1.69 -10.51
C GLU A 103 1.47 -0.81 -10.67
N THR A 104 1.61 0.17 -9.79
CA THR A 104 2.76 1.06 -9.74
C THR A 104 3.47 0.96 -8.39
N VAL A 105 4.80 1.03 -8.41
CA VAL A 105 5.63 1.08 -7.21
C VAL A 105 5.87 2.54 -6.86
N LEU A 106 5.32 3.00 -5.74
CA LEU A 106 5.42 4.40 -5.28
C LEU A 106 6.68 4.64 -4.46
N PHE A 107 7.13 3.61 -3.75
CA PHE A 107 8.33 3.66 -2.93
C PHE A 107 8.95 2.28 -2.82
N ARG A 108 10.28 2.22 -2.83
CA ARG A 108 11.03 1.02 -2.46
C ARG A 108 12.31 1.45 -1.77
N ARG A 109 12.60 0.90 -0.59
CA ARG A 109 13.91 1.05 0.04
C ARG A 109 14.93 0.29 -0.80
N ILE A 110 15.96 1.00 -1.25
CA ILE A 110 17.11 0.38 -1.88
C ILE A 110 17.81 -0.45 -0.80
N PRO A 111 17.96 -1.78 -0.96
CA PRO A 111 18.80 -2.53 -0.05
C PRO A 111 20.21 -1.95 -0.16
N LEU A 112 20.78 -1.50 0.96
CA LEU A 112 22.18 -1.11 1.03
C LEU A 112 23.01 -2.29 0.51
N ARG A 113 23.49 -2.21 -0.73
CA ARG A 113 24.45 -3.18 -1.25
C ARG A 113 25.75 -2.97 -0.49
N GLY A 114 26.11 -3.96 0.34
CA GLY A 114 27.47 -4.22 0.81
C GLY A 114 28.25 -3.05 1.40
N ALA A 115 28.37 -3.03 2.73
CA ALA A 115 29.58 -2.51 3.36
C ALA A 115 30.71 -3.55 3.22
#